data_AF-A0A6G8NYZ4-F1
#
_entry.id   AF-A0A6G8NYZ4-F1
#
_cell.length_a   1.000
_cell.length_b   1.000
_cell.length_c   1.000
_cell.angle_alpha   90.00
_cell.angle_beta   90.00
_cell.angle_gamma   90.00
#
_symmetry.space_group_name_H-M   'P 1'
#
loop_
_entity.id
_entity.type
_entity.pdbx_description
1 polymer ?
#
loop_
_entity_poly.entity_id
_entity_poly.type
_entity_poly.pdbx_seq_one_letter_code
_entity_poly.pdbx_strand_id
1 'polypeptide(L)'
;MYPPSSSEVASKRKELAPEPLAAFKAFSRAVFADGALNGKTKQLIAVAVAHVTQCPYCIKGHTAAALKSGATEQEIMEAIWVAAEMRAGAAYAHSTLALETMTAQTDANEAPDGHDH
;
A
#
# COMPACT_ATOMS: atom_id res chain seq x y z
N MET A 1 6.10 12.33 -14.21
CA MET A 1 7.01 11.17 -14.12
C MET A 1 7.86 11.35 -12.87
N TYR A 2 8.02 10.34 -12.02
CA TYR A 2 8.79 10.45 -10.77
C TYR A 2 10.31 10.31 -11.04
N PRO A 3 11.18 11.21 -10.53
CA PRO A 3 12.61 11.19 -10.83
C PRO A 3 13.28 9.94 -10.25
N PRO A 4 14.20 9.29 -10.97
CA PRO A 4 14.94 8.16 -10.41
C PRO A 4 15.75 8.58 -9.17
N SER A 5 15.96 7.67 -8.24
CA SER A 5 16.91 7.91 -7.15
C SER A 5 18.33 7.99 -7.72
N SER A 6 19.02 9.10 -7.51
CA SER A 6 20.44 9.27 -7.86
C SER A 6 21.35 9.08 -6.64
N SER A 7 22.65 8.90 -6.87
CA SER A 7 23.67 8.88 -5.82
C SER A 7 23.70 10.20 -5.05
N GLU A 8 23.57 11.34 -5.74
CA GLU A 8 23.50 12.68 -5.14
C GLU A 8 22.32 12.81 -4.17
N VAL A 9 21.12 12.38 -4.58
CA VAL A 9 19.92 12.38 -3.71
C VAL A 9 20.11 11.43 -2.52
N ALA A 10 20.79 10.29 -2.71
CA ALA A 10 21.11 9.39 -1.61
C ALA A 10 22.11 10.01 -0.61
N SER A 11 23.15 10.68 -1.09
CA SER A 11 24.12 11.41 -0.25
C SER A 11 23.44 12.53 0.53
N LYS A 12 22.63 13.35 -0.16
CA LYS A 12 21.92 14.45 0.50
C LYS A 12 20.98 13.97 1.60
N ARG A 13 20.24 12.88 1.38
CA ARG A 13 19.40 12.27 2.43
C ARG A 13 20.21 11.81 3.65
N LYS A 14 21.40 11.24 3.42
CA LYS A 14 22.29 10.81 4.50
C LYS A 14 22.84 11.99 5.28
N GLU A 15 23.23 13.08 4.62
CA GLU A 15 23.71 14.31 5.27
C GLU A 15 22.63 14.99 6.11
N LEU A 16 21.40 15.06 5.58
CA LEU A 16 20.29 15.75 6.26
C LEU A 16 19.77 14.97 7.48
N ALA A 17 19.83 13.64 7.47
CA ALA A 17 19.29 12.79 8.55
C ALA A 17 20.07 11.47 8.69
N PRO A 18 21.33 11.50 9.15
CA PRO A 18 22.19 10.31 9.19
C PRO A 18 21.67 9.23 10.15
N GLU A 19 21.30 9.62 11.38
CA GLU A 19 20.85 8.67 12.41
C GLU A 19 19.51 8.01 12.06
N PRO A 20 18.45 8.77 11.66
CA PRO A 20 17.19 8.13 11.22
C PRO A 20 17.38 7.22 10.02
N LEU A 21 18.23 7.61 9.05
CA LEU A 21 18.51 6.77 7.88
C LEU A 21 19.24 5.48 8.26
N ALA A 22 20.21 5.55 9.19
CA ALA A 22 20.92 4.38 9.68
C ALA A 22 19.98 3.41 10.40
N ALA A 23 19.13 3.93 11.29
CA ALA A 23 18.12 3.14 12.00
C ALA A 23 17.12 2.50 11.02
N PHE A 24 16.61 3.25 10.05
CA PHE A 24 15.69 2.72 9.04
C PHE A 24 16.33 1.61 8.19
N LYS A 25 17.60 1.76 7.79
CA LYS A 25 18.32 0.71 7.06
C LYS A 25 18.52 -0.55 7.89
N ALA A 26 18.82 -0.41 9.19
CA ALA A 26 18.92 -1.56 10.09
C ALA A 26 17.57 -2.27 10.26
N PHE A 27 16.50 -1.51 10.49
CA PHE A 27 15.13 -2.01 10.54
C PHE A 27 14.74 -2.75 9.25
N SER A 28 14.98 -2.13 8.09
CA SER A 28 14.66 -2.72 6.79
C SER A 28 15.38 -4.07 6.58
N ARG A 29 16.68 -4.16 6.92
CA ARG A 29 17.41 -5.44 6.84
C ARG A 29 16.81 -6.50 7.77
N ALA A 30 16.47 -6.14 9.00
CA ALA A 30 15.87 -7.07 9.96
C ALA A 30 14.49 -7.57 9.49
N VAL A 31 13.65 -6.68 8.97
CA VAL A 31 12.32 -7.03 8.46
C VAL A 31 12.41 -8.02 7.31
N PHE A 32 13.33 -7.82 6.35
CA PHE A 32 13.44 -8.66 5.15
C PHE A 32 14.37 -9.88 5.29
N ALA A 33 15.02 -10.09 6.44
CA ALA A 33 15.76 -11.30 6.73
C ALA A 33 14.82 -12.53 6.81
N ASP A 34 15.33 -13.73 6.54
CA ASP A 34 14.55 -14.96 6.71
C ASP A 34 14.11 -15.16 8.17
N GLY A 35 12.92 -15.75 8.33
CA GLY A 35 12.36 -16.15 9.62
C GLY A 35 11.21 -17.12 9.39
N ALA A 36 10.11 -16.96 10.14
CA ALA A 36 8.89 -17.75 9.90
C ALA A 36 8.34 -17.60 8.47
N LEU A 37 8.57 -16.43 7.85
CA LEU A 37 8.42 -16.22 6.41
C LEU A 37 9.81 -16.04 5.80
N ASN A 38 10.05 -16.70 4.67
CA ASN A 38 11.28 -16.50 3.91
C ASN A 38 11.27 -15.13 3.18
N GLY A 39 12.44 -14.71 2.71
CA GLY A 39 12.65 -13.44 2.03
C GLY A 39 11.80 -13.30 0.78
N LYS A 40 11.62 -14.37 0.00
CA LYS A 40 10.74 -14.38 -1.18
C LYS A 40 9.31 -13.99 -0.82
N THR A 41 8.71 -14.67 0.16
CA THR A 41 7.35 -14.38 0.63
C THR A 41 7.24 -12.95 1.15
N LYS A 42 8.22 -12.47 1.92
CA LYS A 42 8.23 -11.09 2.41
C LYS A 42 8.30 -10.06 1.28
N GLN A 43 9.06 -10.32 0.22
CA GLN A 43 9.11 -9.43 -0.94
C GLN A 43 7.81 -9.45 -1.75
N LEU A 44 7.13 -10.60 -1.88
CA LEU A 44 5.81 -10.67 -2.52
C LEU A 44 4.76 -9.85 -1.75
N ILE A 45 4.77 -9.91 -0.42
CA ILE A 45 3.95 -9.04 0.44
C ILE A 45 4.31 -7.56 0.18
N ALA A 46 5.59 -7.23 0.12
CA ALA A 46 6.03 -5.86 -0.14
C ALA A 46 5.63 -5.35 -1.52
N VAL A 47 5.61 -6.21 -2.55
CA VAL A 47 5.08 -5.89 -3.88
C VAL A 47 3.59 -5.55 -3.81
N ALA A 48 2.79 -6.37 -3.12
CA ALA A 48 1.36 -6.11 -2.94
C ALA A 48 1.13 -4.76 -2.23
N VAL A 49 1.83 -4.54 -1.11
CA VAL A 49 1.75 -3.28 -0.35
C VAL A 49 2.18 -2.08 -1.20
N ALA A 50 3.25 -2.20 -1.99
CA ALA A 50 3.72 -1.12 -2.85
C ALA A 50 2.67 -0.67 -3.89
N HIS A 51 1.84 -1.60 -4.39
CA HIS A 51 0.72 -1.29 -5.28
C HIS A 51 -0.44 -0.64 -4.54
N VAL A 52 -0.76 -1.09 -3.31
CA VAL A 52 -1.79 -0.46 -2.46
C VAL A 52 -1.40 0.98 -2.10
N THR A 53 -0.14 1.21 -1.73
CA THR A 53 0.38 2.56 -1.43
C THR A 53 0.75 3.37 -2.67
N GLN A 54 0.60 2.80 -3.87
CA GLN A 54 0.88 3.43 -5.16
C GLN A 54 2.28 4.06 -5.26
N CYS A 55 3.28 3.46 -4.61
CA CYS A 55 4.62 4.02 -4.51
C CYS A 55 5.48 3.52 -5.69
N PRO A 56 5.80 4.34 -6.70
CA PRO A 56 6.51 3.90 -7.90
C PRO A 56 7.94 3.41 -7.62
N TYR A 57 8.61 3.99 -6.62
CA TYR A 57 9.93 3.54 -6.18
C TYR A 57 9.86 2.19 -5.48
N CYS A 58 8.84 1.99 -4.66
CA CYS A 58 8.62 0.76 -3.92
C CYS A 58 8.23 -0.38 -4.86
N ILE A 59 7.38 -0.11 -5.86
CA ILE A 59 7.02 -1.06 -6.93
C ILE A 59 8.30 -1.56 -7.60
N LYS A 60 9.14 -0.65 -8.12
CA LYS A 60 10.39 -1.05 -8.79
C LYS A 60 11.35 -1.78 -7.86
N GLY A 61 11.56 -1.26 -6.65
CA GLY A 61 12.51 -1.80 -5.68
C GLY A 61 12.14 -3.19 -5.18
N HIS A 62 10.88 -3.40 -4.79
CA HIS A 62 10.42 -4.69 -4.26
C HIS A 62 10.21 -5.72 -5.36
N THR A 63 9.80 -5.33 -6.57
CA THR A 63 9.78 -6.26 -7.72
C THR A 63 11.18 -6.80 -8.01
N ALA A 64 12.21 -5.93 -8.08
CA ALA A 64 13.58 -6.37 -8.30
C ALA A 64 14.11 -7.25 -7.14
N ALA A 65 13.77 -6.91 -5.90
CA ALA A 65 14.15 -7.70 -4.73
C ALA A 65 13.44 -9.06 -4.67
N ALA A 66 12.18 -9.14 -5.09
CA ALA A 66 11.42 -10.39 -5.19
C ALA A 66 12.06 -11.34 -6.21
N LEU A 67 12.36 -10.84 -7.42
CA LEU A 67 13.08 -11.61 -8.46
C LEU A 67 14.43 -12.09 -7.95
N LYS A 68 15.20 -11.22 -7.29
CA LYS A 68 16.49 -11.59 -6.67
C LYS A 68 16.34 -12.68 -5.59
N SER A 69 15.19 -12.74 -4.92
CA SER A 69 14.87 -13.73 -3.90
C SER A 69 14.28 -15.03 -4.48
N GLY A 70 14.27 -15.17 -5.81
CA GLY A 70 13.78 -16.37 -6.51
C GLY A 70 12.28 -16.39 -6.75
N ALA A 71 11.59 -15.24 -6.69
CA ALA A 71 10.21 -15.15 -7.14
C ALA A 71 10.09 -15.29 -8.66
N THR A 72 9.04 -15.98 -9.11
CA THR A 72 8.69 -16.01 -10.53
C THR A 72 7.87 -14.77 -10.91
N GLU A 73 7.81 -14.45 -12.20
CA GLU A 73 6.94 -13.40 -12.70
C GLU A 73 5.46 -13.69 -12.40
N GLN A 74 5.06 -14.97 -12.45
CA GLN A 74 3.72 -15.43 -12.09
C GLN A 74 3.41 -15.14 -10.62
N GLU A 75 4.30 -15.47 -9.68
CA GLU A 75 4.10 -15.19 -8.25
C GLU A 75 3.96 -13.68 -7.99
N ILE A 76 4.74 -12.85 -8.67
CA ILE A 76 4.67 -11.38 -8.57
C ILE A 76 3.32 -10.89 -9.10
N MET A 77 2.87 -11.38 -10.25
CA MET A 77 1.59 -11.00 -10.83
C MET A 77 0.40 -11.43 -9.96
N GLU A 78 0.45 -12.61 -9.34
CA GLU A 78 -0.56 -13.04 -8.38
C GLU A 78 -0.63 -12.10 -7.17
N ALA A 79 0.52 -11.69 -6.61
CA ALA A 79 0.55 -10.71 -5.51
C ALA A 79 -0.05 -9.35 -5.90
N ILE A 80 0.14 -8.92 -7.15
CA ILE A 80 -0.47 -7.69 -7.69
C ILE A 80 -2.00 -7.83 -7.80
N TRP A 81 -2.49 -8.97 -8.28
CA TRP A 81 -3.94 -9.22 -8.35
C TRP A 81 -4.59 -9.31 -6.99
N VAL A 82 -3.91 -9.89 -5.99
CA VAL A 82 -4.36 -9.85 -4.58
C VAL A 82 -4.48 -8.40 -4.09
N ALA A 83 -3.49 -7.55 -4.39
CA ALA A 83 -3.57 -6.12 -4.03
C ALA A 83 -4.71 -5.39 -4.77
N ALA A 84 -4.96 -5.73 -6.03
CA ALA A 84 -6.03 -5.14 -6.83
C ALA A 84 -7.41 -5.52 -6.29
N GLU A 85 -7.63 -6.80 -6.01
CA GLU A 85 -8.86 -7.31 -5.38
C GLU A 85 -9.09 -6.61 -4.05
N MET A 86 -8.08 -6.52 -3.18
CA MET A 86 -8.25 -5.88 -1.87
C MET A 86 -8.66 -4.41 -1.95
N ARG A 87 -8.18 -3.69 -2.96
CA ARG A 87 -8.63 -2.32 -3.22
C ARG A 87 -10.08 -2.26 -3.73
N ALA A 88 -10.45 -3.16 -4.64
CA ALA A 88 -11.81 -3.21 -5.19
C ALA A 88 -12.83 -3.64 -4.12
N GLY A 89 -12.51 -4.69 -3.37
CA GLY A 89 -13.30 -5.19 -2.24
C GLY A 89 -13.48 -4.14 -1.16
N ALA A 90 -12.43 -3.39 -0.80
CA ALA A 90 -12.54 -2.29 0.16
C ALA A 90 -13.51 -1.20 -0.31
N ALA A 91 -13.46 -0.81 -1.58
CA ALA A 91 -14.40 0.17 -2.13
C ALA A 91 -15.86 -0.34 -2.08
N TYR A 92 -16.08 -1.61 -2.43
CA TYR A 92 -17.40 -2.22 -2.37
C TYR A 92 -17.92 -2.37 -0.93
N ALA A 93 -17.09 -2.89 -0.02
CA ALA A 93 -17.46 -3.11 1.37
C ALA A 93 -17.83 -1.79 2.09
N HIS A 94 -17.11 -0.70 1.81
CA HIS A 94 -17.43 0.62 2.38
C HIS A 94 -18.66 1.29 1.77
N SER A 95 -19.32 0.69 0.77
CA SER A 95 -20.59 1.21 0.24
C SER A 95 -21.70 1.25 1.30
N THR A 96 -21.58 0.47 2.38
CA THR A 96 -22.50 0.51 3.53
C THR A 96 -22.66 1.91 4.09
N LEU A 97 -21.58 2.70 4.17
CA LEU A 97 -21.63 4.09 4.63
C LEU A 97 -22.49 4.97 3.70
N ALA A 98 -22.39 4.74 2.40
CA ALA A 98 -23.18 5.46 1.41
C ALA A 98 -24.66 5.04 1.50
N LEU A 99 -24.93 3.75 1.65
CA LEU A 99 -26.29 3.22 1.83
C LEU A 99 -26.96 3.77 3.10
N GLU A 100 -26.26 3.76 4.23
CA GLU A 100 -26.74 4.36 5.49
C GLU A 100 -27.08 5.85 5.31
N THR A 101 -26.19 6.58 4.63
CA THR A 101 -26.42 8.00 4.32
C THR A 101 -27.66 8.19 3.43
N MET A 102 -27.84 7.35 2.41
CA MET A 102 -29.01 7.41 1.51
C MET A 102 -30.30 7.17 2.29
N THR A 103 -30.35 6.13 3.12
CA THR A 103 -31.52 5.83 3.97
C THR A 103 -31.87 6.99 4.89
N ALA A 104 -30.88 7.55 5.60
CA ALA A 104 -31.11 8.69 6.49
C ALA A 104 -31.66 9.93 5.77
N GLN A 105 -31.25 10.17 4.52
CA GLN A 105 -31.77 11.28 3.71
C GLN A 105 -33.18 11.01 3.18
N THR A 106 -33.50 9.78 2.80
CA THR A 106 -34.86 9.38 2.42
C THR A 106 -35.81 9.60 3.60
N ASP A 107 -35.46 9.10 4.79
CA ASP A 107 -36.30 9.23 5.99
C ASP A 107 -36.51 10.71 6.39
N ALA A 108 -35.48 11.55 6.25
CA ALA A 108 -35.58 12.99 6.55
C ALA A 108 -36.47 13.75 5.55
N ASN A 109 -36.50 13.34 4.28
CA ASN A 109 -37.32 13.96 3.24
C ASN A 109 -38.80 13.51 3.30
N GLU A 110 -39.10 12.40 3.96
CA GLU A 110 -40.47 11.87 4.15
C GLU A 110 -41.13 12.34 5.45
N ALA A 111 -40.41 13.05 6.33
CA ALA A 111 -40.99 13.62 7.54
C ALA A 111 -42.03 14.69 7.16
N PRO A 112 -43.31 14.57 7.60
CA PRO A 112 -44.34 15.51 7.23
C PRO A 112 -43.98 16.92 7.75
N ASP A 113 -44.18 17.92 6.89
CA ASP A 113 -43.97 19.34 7.17
C ASP A 113 -44.85 19.75 8.36
N GLY A 114 -44.29 19.63 9.56
CA GLY A 114 -44.93 20.01 10.82
C GLY A 114 -44.97 21.53 10.96
N HIS A 115 -45.78 22.18 10.14
CA HIS A 115 -46.23 23.55 10.34
C HIS A 115 -47.74 23.56 10.54
N ASP A 116 -48.17 23.12 11.72
CA ASP A 116 -49.47 23.49 12.27
C ASP A 116 -49.31 24.83 13.00
N HIS A 117 -49.82 25.90 12.36
CA HIS A 117 -50.10 27.20 12.97
C HIS A 117 -51.54 27.25 13.50
#